data_AF-A0A537H298-F1
#
_entry.id   AF-A0A537H298-F1
#
_cell.length_a   1.000
_cell.length_b   1.000
_cell.length_c   1.000
_cell.angle_alpha   90.00
_cell.angle_beta   90.00
_cell.angle_gamma   90.00
#
_symmetry.space_group_name_H-M   'P 1'
#
loop_
_entity.id
_entity.type
_entity.pdbx_description
1 polymer ?
#
loop_
_entity_poly.entity_id
_entity_poly.type
_entity_poly.pdbx_seq_one_letter_code
_entity_poly.pdbx_strand_id
1 'polypeptide(L)'
;MNIPKKIRLYILVLSLLTLTSIPLLPNLGHAQTTIFKITLLVPSSNPARQSWSLVVQSSLQALGIDAERQVLAFGTVLDRAFTPDPSLVGKTWDQGGYDAVFIGQTL
;
A
#
# COMPACT_ATOMS: atom_id res chain seq x y z
N MET A 1 25.79 -32.27 27.58
CA MET A 1 26.72 -32.07 26.46
C MET A 1 27.02 -30.57 26.35
N ASN A 2 28.24 -30.12 26.65
CA ASN A 2 28.57 -28.69 26.65
C ASN A 2 28.90 -28.21 25.24
N ILE A 3 27.96 -27.49 24.62
CA ILE A 3 28.17 -26.88 23.30
C ILE A 3 29.26 -25.78 23.45
N PRO A 4 30.34 -25.82 22.67
CA PRO A 4 31.42 -24.86 22.76
C PRO A 4 30.96 -23.45 22.35
N LYS A 5 31.51 -22.42 22.99
CA LYS A 5 31.07 -21.01 22.84
C LYS A 5 31.05 -20.54 21.38
N LYS A 6 31.99 -21.00 20.55
CA LYS A 6 32.06 -20.66 19.12
C LYS A 6 30.87 -21.21 18.34
N ILE A 7 30.44 -22.44 18.62
CA ILE A 7 29.27 -23.06 17.98
C ILE A 7 27.98 -22.34 18.38
N ARG A 8 27.86 -21.90 19.64
CA ARG A 8 26.72 -21.08 20.07
C ARG A 8 26.63 -19.76 19.30
N LEU A 9 27.77 -19.12 19.06
CA LEU A 9 27.82 -17.88 18.29
C LEU A 9 27.42 -18.10 16.83
N TYR A 10 27.91 -19.17 16.20
CA TYR A 10 27.52 -19.51 14.83
C TYR A 10 26.03 -19.82 14.71
N ILE A 11 25.46 -20.57 15.66
CA ILE A 11 24.02 -20.84 15.68
C ILE A 11 23.23 -19.55 15.83
N LEU A 12 23.65 -18.66 16.74
CA LEU A 12 22.95 -17.40 16.99
C LEU A 12 22.98 -16.47 15.77
N VAL A 13 24.14 -16.36 15.11
CA VAL A 13 24.30 -15.59 13.87
C VAL A 13 23.47 -16.22 12.75
N LEU A 14 23.50 -17.53 12.59
CA LEU A 14 22.72 -18.25 11.58
C LEU A 14 21.21 -18.06 11.80
N SER A 15 20.73 -18.16 13.05
CA SER A 15 19.32 -17.89 13.37
C SER A 15 18.93 -16.44 13.10
N LEU A 16 19.82 -15.47 13.37
CA LEU A 16 19.54 -14.06 13.11
C LEU A 16 19.45 -13.77 11.60
N LEU A 17 20.29 -14.44 10.79
CA LEU A 17 20.27 -14.38 9.32
C LEU A 17 19.03 -15.05 8.71
N THR A 18 18.53 -16.14 9.30
CA THR A 18 17.30 -16.78 8.83
C THR A 18 16.05 -16.02 9.25
N LEU A 19 16.07 -15.27 10.35
CA LEU A 19 14.96 -14.42 10.80
C LEU A 19 14.76 -13.17 9.92
N THR A 20 15.84 -12.61 9.36
CA THR A 20 15.76 -11.41 8.48
C THR A 20 15.39 -11.72 7.04
N SER A 21 15.43 -12.99 6.62
CA SER A 21 15.08 -13.44 5.27
C SER A 21 13.60 -13.83 5.10
N ILE A 22 12.77 -13.71 6.15
CA ILE A 22 11.35 -14.13 6.14
C ILE A 22 10.36 -13.09 5.56
N PRO A 23 10.61 -11.78 5.33
CA PRO A 23 9.58 -10.93 4.76
C PRO A 23 9.56 -10.94 3.22
N LEU A 24 10.00 -12.04 2.58
CA LEU A 24 10.05 -12.13 1.11
C LEU A 24 9.62 -13.49 0.56
N LEU A 25 8.77 -14.22 1.27
CA LEU A 25 7.86 -15.10 0.53
C LEU A 25 6.83 -14.16 -0.10
N PRO A 26 6.82 -13.92 -1.42
CA PRO A 26 5.62 -13.36 -2.03
C PRO A 26 4.50 -14.27 -1.55
N ASN A 27 3.45 -13.68 -0.98
CA ASN A 27 2.25 -14.42 -0.69
C ASN A 27 1.84 -15.07 -2.02
N LEU A 28 2.19 -16.35 -2.22
CA LEU A 28 1.72 -17.18 -3.33
C LEU A 28 0.24 -17.53 -3.09
N GLY A 29 -0.52 -16.61 -2.48
CA GLY A 29 -1.90 -16.44 -2.78
C GLY A 29 -1.95 -16.23 -4.28
N HIS A 30 -2.38 -17.28 -4.97
CA HIS A 30 -2.80 -17.33 -6.36
C HIS A 30 -3.06 -15.93 -6.92
N ALA A 31 -2.60 -15.66 -8.13
CA ALA A 31 -3.09 -14.56 -8.95
C ALA A 31 -4.61 -14.70 -9.09
N GLN A 32 -5.34 -14.32 -8.04
CA GLN A 32 -6.76 -14.21 -8.01
C GLN A 32 -7.02 -13.11 -9.01
N THR A 33 -7.68 -13.46 -10.09
CA THR A 33 -8.14 -12.49 -11.09
C THR A 33 -8.82 -11.41 -10.28
N THR A 34 -8.21 -10.23 -10.21
CA THR A 34 -8.60 -9.29 -9.18
C THR A 34 -9.99 -8.78 -9.50
N ILE A 35 -11.00 -9.28 -8.77
CA ILE A 35 -12.41 -9.02 -9.08
C ILE A 35 -12.75 -7.55 -8.77
N PHE A 36 -11.94 -6.90 -7.94
CA PHE A 36 -12.19 -5.57 -7.42
C PHE A 36 -10.94 -4.69 -7.54
N LYS A 37 -11.04 -3.61 -8.32
CA LYS A 37 -10.02 -2.56 -8.46
C LYS A 37 -10.42 -1.35 -7.61
N ILE A 38 -9.47 -0.80 -6.88
CA ILE A 38 -9.64 0.45 -6.10
C ILE A 38 -8.50 1.41 -6.45
N THR A 39 -8.85 2.63 -6.79
CA THR A 39 -7.87 3.71 -6.95
C THR A 39 -7.86 4.66 -5.76
N LEU A 40 -6.68 4.84 -5.17
CA LEU A 40 -6.41 5.70 -4.02
C LEU A 40 -5.84 7.04 -4.49
N LEU A 41 -6.58 8.13 -4.33
CA LEU A 41 -6.06 9.48 -4.58
C LEU A 41 -5.19 9.95 -3.42
N VAL A 42 -3.94 10.30 -3.72
CA VAL A 42 -2.93 10.67 -2.71
C VAL A 42 -2.32 12.03 -3.07
N PRO A 43 -2.36 13.03 -2.18
CA PRO A 43 -1.73 14.31 -2.45
C PRO A 43 -0.19 14.22 -2.38
N SER A 44 0.48 14.79 -3.37
CA SER A 44 1.95 14.81 -3.48
C SER A 44 2.61 15.68 -2.40
N SER A 45 1.91 16.68 -1.86
CA SER A 45 2.46 17.67 -0.94
C SER A 45 2.65 17.20 0.50
N ASN A 46 2.09 16.04 0.88
CA ASN A 46 2.12 15.58 2.28
C ASN A 46 2.76 14.18 2.41
N PRO A 47 3.98 14.08 2.96
CA PRO A 47 4.69 12.80 3.08
C PRO A 47 4.01 11.82 4.02
N ALA A 48 3.35 12.30 5.09
CA ALA A 48 2.61 11.42 6.00
C ALA A 48 1.44 10.74 5.29
N ARG A 49 0.70 11.45 4.43
CA ARG A 49 -0.39 10.87 3.64
C ARG A 49 0.12 9.86 2.62
N GLN A 50 1.28 10.12 2.02
CA GLN A 50 1.92 9.14 1.15
C GLN A 50 2.29 7.86 1.91
N SER A 51 2.88 7.98 3.10
CA SER A 51 3.20 6.82 3.95
C SER A 51 1.94 6.03 4.35
N TRP A 52 0.88 6.71 4.79
CA TRP A 52 -0.38 6.05 5.12
C TRP A 52 -1.02 5.35 3.92
N SER A 53 -0.99 6.00 2.75
CA SER A 53 -1.52 5.39 1.53
C SER A 53 -0.78 4.10 1.13
N LEU A 54 0.54 4.01 1.39
CA LEU A 54 1.33 2.79 1.15
C LEU A 54 0.87 1.64 2.05
N VAL A 55 0.65 1.93 3.34
CA VAL A 55 0.15 0.93 4.29
C VAL A 55 -1.20 0.40 3.84
N VAL A 56 -2.14 1.31 3.52
CA VAL A 56 -3.48 0.89 3.08
C VAL A 56 -3.44 0.14 1.75
N GLN A 57 -2.67 0.61 0.77
CA GLN A 57 -2.48 -0.11 -0.50
C GLN A 57 -1.99 -1.54 -0.25
N SER A 58 -0.97 -1.70 0.61
CA SER A 58 -0.38 -3.01 0.90
C SER A 58 -1.38 -3.93 1.60
N SER A 59 -2.19 -3.40 2.54
CA SER A 59 -3.24 -4.18 3.21
C SER A 59 -4.34 -4.61 2.24
N LEU A 60 -4.76 -3.76 1.30
CA LEU A 60 -5.75 -4.12 0.28
C LEU A 60 -5.22 -5.19 -0.66
N GLN A 61 -3.97 -5.04 -1.13
CA GLN A 61 -3.31 -6.02 -1.99
C GLN A 61 -3.13 -7.37 -1.28
N ALA A 62 -2.85 -7.38 0.02
CA ALA A 62 -2.78 -8.61 0.82
C ALA A 62 -4.11 -9.37 0.90
N LEU A 63 -5.25 -8.67 0.71
CA LEU A 63 -6.59 -9.26 0.61
C LEU A 63 -6.98 -9.65 -0.82
N GLY A 64 -6.08 -9.50 -1.80
CA GLY A 64 -6.33 -9.81 -3.21
C GLY A 64 -7.09 -8.72 -3.97
N ILE A 65 -7.08 -7.47 -3.50
CA ILE A 65 -7.67 -6.30 -4.17
C ILE A 65 -6.59 -5.59 -5.01
N ASP A 66 -6.96 -5.14 -6.20
CA ASP A 66 -6.07 -4.41 -7.12
C ASP A 66 -6.13 -2.94 -6.70
N ALA A 67 -5.30 -2.60 -5.72
CA ALA A 67 -5.21 -1.26 -5.19
C ALA A 67 -4.06 -0.50 -5.87
N GLU A 68 -4.41 0.60 -6.55
CA GLU A 68 -3.45 1.51 -7.19
C GLU A 68 -3.46 2.87 -6.49
N ARG A 69 -2.29 3.52 -6.43
CA ARG A 69 -2.17 4.88 -5.89
C ARG A 69 -1.91 5.87 -7.01
N GLN A 70 -2.69 6.94 -7.00
CA GLN A 70 -2.54 8.06 -7.92
C GLN A 70 -2.05 9.26 -7.12
N VAL A 71 -0.76 9.54 -7.24
CA VAL A 71 -0.12 10.65 -6.55
C VAL A 71 -0.31 11.92 -7.37
N LEU A 72 -1.10 12.86 -6.87
CA LEU A 72 -1.55 14.04 -7.61
C LEU A 72 -1.27 15.33 -6.82
N ALA A 73 -1.22 16.47 -7.51
CA ALA A 73 -1.19 17.77 -6.84
C ALA A 73 -2.45 17.96 -5.97
N PHE A 74 -2.32 18.64 -4.83
CA PHE A 74 -3.43 18.77 -3.87
C PHE A 74 -4.68 19.44 -4.47
N GLY A 75 -4.50 20.47 -5.30
CA GLY A 75 -5.61 21.10 -6.03
C GLY A 75 -6.38 20.10 -6.90
N THR A 76 -5.65 19.27 -7.67
CA THR A 76 -6.26 18.21 -8.49
C THR A 76 -7.00 17.17 -7.65
N VAL A 77 -6.50 16.82 -6.46
CA VAL A 77 -7.22 15.92 -5.55
C VAL A 77 -8.52 16.56 -5.08
N LEU A 78 -8.51 17.86 -4.75
CA LEU A 78 -9.72 18.57 -4.35
C LEU A 78 -10.75 18.64 -5.48
N ASP A 79 -10.30 19.01 -6.68
CA ASP A 79 -11.16 19.12 -7.85
C ASP A 79 -11.84 17.78 -8.17
N ARG A 80 -11.10 16.66 -8.10
CA ARG A 80 -11.65 15.34 -8.39
C ARG A 80 -12.55 14.78 -7.29
N ALA A 81 -12.27 15.09 -6.02
CA ALA A 81 -12.96 14.48 -4.89
C ALA A 81 -14.13 15.31 -4.34
N PHE A 82 -14.05 16.63 -4.39
CA PHE A 82 -15.02 17.53 -3.73
C PHE A 82 -15.81 18.40 -4.71
N THR A 83 -15.27 18.69 -5.88
CA THR A 83 -15.95 19.44 -6.93
C THR A 83 -15.83 18.74 -8.29
N PRO A 84 -16.20 17.45 -8.40
CA PRO A 84 -16.06 16.74 -9.65
C PRO A 84 -16.97 17.35 -10.72
N ASP A 85 -16.53 17.26 -11.97
CA ASP A 85 -17.44 17.46 -13.09
C ASP A 85 -18.64 16.50 -12.95
N PRO A 86 -19.90 16.99 -13.01
CA PRO A 86 -21.08 16.14 -12.85
C PRO A 86 -21.11 14.90 -13.77
N SER A 87 -20.46 14.97 -14.94
CA SER A 87 -20.34 13.85 -15.88
C SER A 87 -19.49 12.68 -15.36
N LEU A 88 -18.64 12.94 -14.36
CA LEU A 88 -17.71 11.97 -13.75
C LEU A 88 -18.25 11.33 -12.47
N VAL A 89 -19.37 11.82 -11.93
CA VAL A 89 -19.95 11.28 -10.68
C VAL A 89 -20.45 9.85 -10.91
N GLY A 90 -20.01 8.92 -10.05
CA GLY A 90 -20.35 7.50 -10.14
C GLY A 90 -19.56 6.71 -11.21
N LYS A 91 -18.56 7.32 -11.83
CA LYS A 91 -17.65 6.67 -12.79
C LYS A 91 -16.51 5.95 -12.09
N THR A 92 -15.99 4.89 -12.70
CA THR A 92 -14.77 4.22 -12.25
C THR A 92 -13.53 5.06 -12.55
N TRP A 93 -12.37 4.67 -12.01
CA TRP A 93 -11.10 5.34 -12.33
C TRP A 93 -10.83 5.45 -13.84
N ASP A 94 -11.00 4.36 -14.58
CA ASP A 94 -10.75 4.32 -16.03
C ASP A 94 -11.70 5.22 -16.83
N GLN A 95 -12.81 5.64 -16.20
CA GLN A 95 -13.79 6.57 -16.73
C GLN A 95 -13.61 8.00 -16.19
N GLY A 96 -12.54 8.25 -15.42
CA GLY A 96 -12.17 9.55 -14.87
C GLY A 96 -12.57 9.80 -13.41
N GLY A 97 -13.24 8.84 -12.76
CA GLY A 97 -13.66 8.90 -11.34
C GLY A 97 -12.56 8.47 -10.35
N TYR A 98 -12.94 8.09 -9.14
CA TYR A 98 -12.04 7.57 -8.09
C TYR A 98 -12.83 6.73 -7.06
N ASP A 99 -12.13 5.90 -6.29
CA ASP A 99 -12.78 4.99 -5.31
C ASP A 99 -12.51 5.39 -3.86
N ALA A 100 -11.30 5.88 -3.53
CA ALA A 100 -10.97 6.37 -2.20
C ALA A 100 -10.04 7.59 -2.24
N VAL A 101 -10.23 8.53 -1.30
CA VAL A 101 -9.43 9.76 -1.19
C VAL A 101 -8.74 9.86 0.17
N PHE A 102 -7.43 10.16 0.16
CA PHE A 102 -6.66 10.41 1.37
C PHE A 102 -6.49 11.90 1.61
N ILE A 103 -7.42 12.50 2.35
CA ILE A 103 -7.39 13.90 2.77
C ILE A 103 -7.30 14.04 4.29
N GLY A 104 -6.70 15.14 4.74
CA GLY A 104 -6.79 15.60 6.12
C GLY A 104 -6.70 17.12 6.14
N GLN A 105 -7.20 17.77 7.19
CA GLN A 105 -6.81 19.15 7.48
C GLN A 105 -5.55 19.14 8.33
N THR A 106 -4.59 19.99 8.00
CA THR A 106 -3.65 20.49 9.00
C THR A 106 -4.43 21.52 9.81
N LEU A 107 -4.61 21.27 11.10
CA LEU A 107 -4.96 22.33 12.06
C LEU A 107 -3.73 23.21 12.30
#